data_AF-A8LRH8-F1
#
_entry.id   AF-A8LRH8-F1
#
_cell.length_a   1.000
_cell.length_b   1.000
_cell.length_c   1.000
_cell.angle_alpha   90.00
_cell.angle_beta   90.00
_cell.angle_gamma   90.00
#
_symmetry.space_group_name_H-M   'P 1'
#
loop_
_entity.id
_entity.type
_entity.pdbx_description
1 polymer ?
#
loop_
_entity_poly.entity_id
_entity_poly.type
_entity_poly.pdbx_seq_one_letter_code
_entity_poly.pdbx_strand_id
1 'polypeptide(L)' 'MCLSAQALALFLNVIGLDMVTTDPGRVIVAAEAGEVHWVLTAGDVWCTMAPQLDRLARFSPLD' A
#
# COMPACT_ATOMS: atom_id res chain seq x y z
N MET A 1 -5.46 -5.04 5.45
CA MET A 1 -5.01 -4.51 6.75
C MET A 1 -5.21 -3.00 6.75
N CYS A 2 -5.50 -2.38 7.90
CA CYS A 2 -5.66 -0.92 8.00
C CYS A 2 -4.86 -0.38 9.19
N LEU A 3 -4.34 0.84 9.04
CA LEU A 3 -3.56 1.57 10.04
C LEU A 3 -4.08 3.00 10.21
N SER A 4 -3.85 3.58 11.38
CA SER A 4 -3.98 5.03 11.52
C SER A 4 -2.89 5.75 10.73
N ALA A 5 -3.08 7.04 10.46
CA ALA A 5 -2.06 7.86 9.81
C ALA A 5 -0.71 7.85 10.57
N GLN A 6 -0.74 7.90 11.90
CA GLN A 6 0.47 7.88 12.72
C GLN A 6 1.19 6.53 12.63
N ALA A 7 0.44 5.42 12.67
CA ALA A 7 1.01 4.09 12.56
C ALA A 7 1.61 3.83 11.18
N LEU A 8 0.94 4.29 10.11
CA LEU A 8 1.51 4.22 8.76
C LEU A 8 2.78 5.07 8.66
N ALA A 9 2.78 6.31 9.16
CA ALA A 9 3.96 7.15 9.14
C ALA A 9 5.16 6.51 9.87
N LEU A 10 4.92 5.88 11.02
CA LEU A 10 5.96 5.15 11.75
C LEU A 10 6.49 3.96 10.94
N PHE A 11 5.60 3.20 10.31
CA PHE A 11 5.99 2.09 9.44
C PHE A 11 6.86 2.55 8.25
N LEU A 12 6.47 3.65 7.58
CA LEU A 12 7.23 4.19 6.45
C LEU A 12 8.64 4.66 6.85
N ASN A 13 8.81 5.15 8.07
CA ASN A 13 10.14 5.51 8.59
C ASN A 13 11.05 4.29 8.82
N VAL A 14 10.49 3.10 9.10
CA VAL A 14 11.27 1.89 9.35
C VAL A 14 11.80 1.27 8.06
N ILE A 15 11.00 1.29 6.98
CA ILE A 15 11.33 0.60 5.73
C ILE A 15 12.23 1.42 4.79
N GLY A 16 12.42 2.71 5.06
CA GLY A 16 13.17 3.62 4.20
C GLY A 16 12.26 4.30 3.17
N LEU A 17 12.50 5.59 2.92
CA LEU A 17 11.69 6.40 2.01
C LEU A 17 12.08 6.25 0.53
N ASP A 18 13.21 5.62 0.25
CA ASP A 18 13.73 5.38 -1.10
C ASP A 18 12.85 4.42 -1.92
N MET A 19 12.08 3.57 -1.25
CA MET A 19 11.11 2.65 -1.88
C MET A 19 9.66 3.14 -1.82
N VAL A 20 9.42 4.40 -1.41
CA VAL A 20 8.09 4.95 -1.16
C VAL A 20 7.73 6.01 -2.19
N THR A 21 6.61 5.82 -2.88
CA THR A 21 5.99 6.85 -3.72
C THR A 21 4.69 7.32 -3.08
N THR A 22 4.48 8.64 -3.00
CA THR A 22 3.31 9.23 -2.35
C THR A 22 2.51 10.09 -3.33
N ASP A 23 1.20 9.89 -3.34
CA ASP A 23 0.20 10.72 -4.02
C ASP A 23 -0.90 11.12 -3.03
N PRO A 24 -1.69 12.16 -3.31
CA PRO A 24 -2.85 12.50 -2.49
C PRO A 24 -3.77 11.29 -2.29
N GLY A 25 -3.89 10.84 -1.03
CA GLY A 25 -4.71 9.69 -0.66
C GLY A 25 -4.15 8.31 -1.05
N ARG A 26 -2.90 8.22 -1.53
CA ARG A 26 -2.25 6.94 -1.88
C ARG A 26 -0.78 6.93 -1.52
N VAL A 27 -0.32 5.83 -0.93
CA VAL A 27 1.11 5.55 -0.72
C VAL A 27 1.43 4.20 -1.34
N ILE A 28 2.49 4.13 -2.13
CA ILE A 28 2.96 2.90 -2.79
C ILE A 28 4.33 2.57 -2.20
N VAL A 29 4.47 1.36 -1.69
CA VAL A 29 5.74 0.81 -1.21
C VAL A 29 6.17 -0.26 -2.21
N ALA A 30 7.34 -0.07 -2.83
CA ALA A 30 7.95 -1.06 -3.69
C ALA A 30 8.67 -2.11 -2.83
N ALA A 31 8.20 -3.36 -2.86
CA ALA A 31 8.86 -4.49 -2.21
C ALA A 31 9.27 -5.54 -3.25
N GLU A 32 10.21 -6.41 -2.90
CA GLU A 32 10.72 -7.46 -3.79
C GLU A 32 9.61 -8.38 -4.32
N ALA A 33 8.62 -8.68 -3.48
CA ALA A 33 7.48 -9.53 -3.84
C ALA A 33 6.36 -8.81 -4.60
N GLY A 34 6.49 -7.50 -4.83
CA GLY A 34 5.51 -6.66 -5.51
C GLY A 34 5.17 -5.37 -4.76
N GLU A 35 4.31 -4.56 -5.37
CA GLU A 35 3.91 -3.28 -4.80
C GLU A 35 2.83 -3.43 -3.72
N VAL A 36 3.01 -2.70 -2.62
CA VAL A 36 2.00 -2.57 -1.57
C VAL A 36 1.39 -1.18 -1.64
N HIS A 37 0.10 -1.12 -1.98
CA HIS A 37 -0.62 0.13 -2.07
C HIS A 37 -1.45 0.35 -0.80
N TRP A 38 -1.22 1.49 -0.16
CA TRP A 38 -2.03 2.03 0.92
C TRP A 38 -2.94 3.12 0.35
N VAL A 39 -4.22 3.06 0.68
CA VAL A 39 -5.22 4.05 0.27
C VAL A 39 -5.91 4.67 1.47
N LEU A 40 -6.08 5.99 1.43
CA LEU A 40 -6.86 6.72 2.43
C LEU A 40 -8.34 6.43 2.21
N THR A 41 -9.02 6.06 3.28
CA THR A 41 -10.45 5.80 3.28
C THR A 41 -11.23 6.97 3.90
N ALA A 42 -12.55 6.99 3.71
CA ALA A 42 -13.42 8.01 4.31
C ALA A 42 -13.39 8.06 5.85
N GLY A 43 -12.88 7.01 6.51
CA GLY A 43 -12.72 6.95 7.96
C GLY A 43 -11.41 7.53 8.49
N ASP A 44 -10.64 8.24 7.66
CA ASP A 44 -9.30 8.76 7.98
C ASP A 44 -8.30 7.66 8.41
N VAL A 45 -8.49 6.47 7.85
CA VAL A 45 -7.60 5.32 8.02
C VAL A 45 -7.04 4.88 6.69
N TRP A 46 -5.83 4.33 6.74
CA TRP A 46 -5.09 3.87 5.57
C TRP A 46 -5.17 2.37 5.48
N CYS A 47 -5.70 1.85 4.37
CA CYS A 47 -5.87 0.42 4.17
C CYS A 47 -5.03 -0.09 3.00
N THR A 48 -4.47 -1.28 3.16
CA THR A 48 -3.74 -1.98 2.09
C THR A 48 -4.71 -2.48 1.02
N MET A 49 -4.35 -2.36 -0.27
CA MET A 49 -5.05 -3.00 -1.38
C MET A 49 -4.56 -4.43 -1.68
N ALA A 50 -3.69 -5.01 -0.84
CA ALA A 50 -3.07 -6.31 -1.10
C ALA A 50 -4.06 -7.43 -1.47
N PRO A 51 -5.21 -7.63 -0.79
CA PRO A 51 -6.17 -8.67 -1.19
C PRO A 51 -6.78 -8.46 -2.58
N GLN A 52 -7.04 -7.20 -2.95
CA GLN A 52 -7.59 -6.85 -4.26
C GLN A 52 -6.56 -7.09 -5.36
N LEU A 53 -5.31 -6.68 -5.12
CA LEU A 53 -4.22 -6.83 -6.09
C LEU A 53 -3.78 -8.29 -6.24
N ASP A 54 -3.70 -9.05 -5.15
CA ASP A 54 -3.44 -10.50 -5.20
C ASP A 54 -4.54 -11.22 -5.99
N ARG A 55 -5.82 -10.85 -5.79
CA ARG A 55 -6.91 -11.38 -6.62
C ARG A 55 -6.72 -11.03 -8.09
N LEU A 56 -6.42 -9.77 -8.42
CA LEU A 56 -6.21 -9.35 -9.81
C LEU A 56 -5.03 -10.08 -10.45
N ALA A 57 -3.92 -10.26 -9.73
CA ALA A 57 -2.76 -10.99 -10.22
C ALA A 57 -3.05 -12.47 -10.50
N ARG A 58 -3.87 -13.13 -9.66
CA ARG A 58 -4.25 -14.54 -9.85
C ARG A 58 -5.20 -14.79 -11.02
N PHE A 59 -6.03 -13.81 -11.34
CA PHE A 59 -7.09 -13.94 -12.35
C PHE A 59 -6.85 -13.08 -13.59
N SER A 60 -5.69 -12.43 -13.71
CA SER A 60 -5.28 -11.79 -14.95
C SER A 60 -5.03 -12.90 -15.98
N PRO A 61 -5.60 -12.83 -17.20
CA PRO A 61 -5.20 -13.72 -18.27
C PRO A 61 -3.70 -13.53 -18.49
N LEU A 62 -2.95 -14.64 -18.53
CA LEU A 62 -1.57 -14.60 -18.99
C LEU A 62 -1.59 -14.09 -20.44
N ASP A 63 -0.94 -12.97 -20.71
CA ASP A 63 -0.58 -12.57 -22.08
C ASP A 63 0.34 -13.63 -22.72
#